data_AF-A0A5N0EKT4-F1
#
_entry.id   AF-A0A5N0EKT4-F1
#
_cell.length_a   1.000
_cell.length_b   1.000
_cell.length_c   1.000
_cell.angle_alpha   90.00
_cell.angle_beta   90.00
_cell.angle_gamma   90.00
#
_symmetry.space_group_name_H-M   'P 1'
#
loop_
_entity.id
_entity.type
_entity.pdbx_description
1 polymer ?
#
loop_
_entity_poly.entity_id
_entity_poly.type
_entity_poly.pdbx_seq_one_letter_code
_entity_poly.pdbx_strand_id
1 'polypeptide(L)'
;MIAQVDDETPPTGMPARPPPPADGRPISARCEQAIADVETRHVDPILPVTTEVVRVWARISVRPINMADGFIAATALVHGLAVVTRNVQHFQETGAAVLNPFG
;
A
#
# COMPACT_ATOMS: atom_id res chain seq x y z
N MET A 1 15.67 -15.17 12.63
CA MET A 1 14.73 -15.50 13.71
C MET A 1 13.64 -14.43 13.68
N ILE A 2 12.47 -14.79 13.12
CA ILE A 2 11.11 -14.20 13.21
C ILE A 2 10.96 -12.70 12.79
N ALA A 3 9.90 -12.27 12.09
CA ALA A 3 8.51 -12.66 12.25
C ALA A 3 7.64 -12.48 10.98
N GLN A 4 6.63 -13.36 10.90
CA GLN A 4 5.29 -13.20 10.34
C GLN A 4 5.11 -12.45 9.02
N VAL A 5 4.82 -13.23 7.98
CA VAL A 5 3.84 -12.86 6.97
C VAL A 5 2.49 -12.92 7.68
N ASP A 6 1.97 -11.77 8.09
CA ASP A 6 0.57 -11.69 8.49
C ASP A 6 -0.26 -11.93 7.21
N ASP A 7 -0.80 -13.13 7.10
CA ASP A 7 -1.88 -13.47 6.17
C ASP A 7 -3.11 -12.68 6.64
N GLU A 8 -3.20 -11.40 6.26
CA GLU A 8 -4.43 -10.64 6.43
C GLU A 8 -5.53 -11.42 5.71
N THR A 9 -6.50 -11.89 6.49
CA THR A 9 -7.70 -12.54 5.97
C THR A 9 -8.35 -11.57 4.98
N PRO A 10 -8.49 -11.93 3.69
CA PRO A 10 -8.94 -11.00 2.67
C PRO A 10 -10.35 -10.47 3.02
N PRO A 11 -10.63 -9.17 2.80
CA PRO A 11 -11.93 -8.60 3.08
C PRO A 11 -13.02 -9.36 2.30
N THR A 12 -14.07 -9.77 3.02
CA THR A 12 -15.25 -10.47 2.48
C THR A 12 -15.80 -9.72 1.27
N GLY A 13 -15.65 -10.31 0.07
CA GLY A 13 -16.23 -9.79 -1.18
C GLY A 13 -15.24 -9.52 -2.32
N MET A 14 -13.92 -9.48 -2.07
CA MET A 14 -12.95 -9.51 -3.17
C MET A 14 -12.73 -10.96 -3.63
N PRO A 15 -12.66 -11.24 -4.96
CA PRO A 15 -12.22 -12.55 -5.40
C PRO A 15 -10.84 -12.80 -4.80
N ALA A 16 -10.68 -13.94 -4.13
CA ALA A 16 -9.37 -14.38 -3.68
C ALA A 16 -8.39 -14.23 -4.83
N ARG A 17 -7.22 -13.61 -4.60
CA ARG A 17 -6.18 -13.50 -5.63
C ARG A 17 -6.03 -14.91 -6.22
N PRO A 18 -6.30 -15.11 -7.53
CA PRO A 18 -6.27 -16.44 -8.09
C PRO A 18 -4.92 -17.06 -7.75
N PRO A 19 -4.88 -18.33 -7.33
CA PRO A 19 -3.62 -18.99 -7.03
C PRO A 19 -2.72 -18.79 -8.24
N PRO A 20 -1.44 -18.42 -8.04
CA PRO A 20 -0.56 -18.20 -9.16
C PRO A 20 -0.61 -19.43 -10.06
N PRO A 21 -0.76 -19.25 -11.39
CA PRO A 21 -0.92 -20.37 -12.29
C PRO A 21 0.25 -21.34 -12.10
N ALA A 22 -0.05 -22.61 -11.87
CA ALA A 22 0.92 -23.69 -11.77
C ALA A 22 1.40 -24.07 -13.18
N ASP A 23 1.91 -23.09 -13.92
CA ASP A 23 2.27 -23.21 -15.34
C ASP A 23 3.76 -23.47 -15.56
N GLY A 24 4.49 -23.80 -14.48
CA GLY A 24 5.92 -24.14 -14.53
C GLY A 24 6.84 -22.96 -14.86
N ARG A 25 6.33 -21.74 -15.01
CA ARG A 25 7.16 -20.56 -15.28
C ARG A 25 8.08 -20.25 -14.10
N PRO A 26 9.31 -19.77 -14.36
CA PRO A 26 10.22 -19.34 -13.29
C PRO A 26 9.63 -18.17 -12.50
N ILE A 27 10.02 -18.04 -11.23
CA ILE A 27 9.54 -16.97 -10.34
C ILE A 27 9.80 -15.59 -10.95
N SER A 28 10.93 -15.37 -11.63
CA SER A 28 11.25 -14.11 -12.31
C SER A 28 10.19 -13.71 -13.34
N ALA A 29 9.76 -14.64 -14.20
CA ALA A 29 8.73 -14.37 -15.21
C ALA A 29 7.37 -14.08 -14.57
N ARG A 30 7.08 -14.71 -13.43
CA ARG A 30 5.87 -14.42 -12.65
C ARG A 30 5.93 -13.05 -11.98
N CYS A 31 7.11 -12.63 -11.50
CA CYS A 31 7.32 -11.30 -10.95
C CYS A 31 7.14 -10.21 -12.02
N GLU A 32 7.79 -10.37 -13.18
CA GLU A 32 7.66 -9.46 -14.34
C GLU A 32 6.19 -9.29 -14.75
N GLN A 33 5.45 -10.39 -14.87
CA GLN A 33 4.03 -10.34 -15.18
C GLN A 33 3.24 -9.60 -14.10
N ALA A 34 3.51 -9.88 -12.82
CA ALA A 34 2.81 -9.23 -11.72
C ALA A 34 3.07 -7.71 -11.67
N ILE A 35 4.28 -7.26 -12.04
CA ILE A 35 4.62 -5.84 -12.16
C ILE A 35 3.82 -5.20 -13.29
N ALA A 36 3.87 -5.78 -14.50
CA ALA A 36 3.13 -5.27 -15.65
C ALA A 36 1.61 -5.21 -15.40
N ASP A 37 1.07 -6.22 -14.73
CA ASP A 37 -0.32 -6.27 -14.29
C ASP A 37 -0.69 -5.13 -13.34
N VAL A 38 0.21 -4.73 -12.43
CA VAL A 38 -0.02 -3.60 -11.51
C VAL A 38 0.02 -2.30 -12.30
N GLU A 39 1.02 -2.11 -13.14
CA GLU A 39 1.20 -0.89 -13.94
C GLU A 39 0.02 -0.64 -14.89
N THR A 40 -0.53 -1.69 -15.47
CA THR A 40 -1.66 -1.58 -16.42
C THR A 40 -3.02 -1.34 -15.77
N ARG A 41 -3.21 -1.70 -14.50
CA ARG A 41 -4.48 -1.51 -13.77
C ARG A 41 -4.70 -0.09 -13.27
N HIS A 42 -3.65 0.72 -13.19
CA HIS A 42 -3.75 2.08 -12.66
C HIS A 42 -3.89 3.07 -13.82
N VAL A 43 -5.02 3.78 -13.85
CA VAL A 43 -5.26 4.86 -14.82
C VAL A 43 -4.49 6.12 -14.41
N ASP A 44 -4.31 6.31 -13.10
CA ASP A 44 -3.56 7.43 -12.51
C ASP A 44 -2.07 7.09 -12.30
N PRO A 45 -1.20 8.11 -12.18
CA PRO A 45 0.23 7.91 -11.98
C PRO A 45 0.54 7.14 -10.68
N ILE A 46 1.40 6.12 -10.79
CA ILE A 46 1.99 5.45 -9.62
C ILE A 46 3.03 6.39 -9.00
N LEU A 47 2.79 6.82 -7.77
CA LEU A 47 3.68 7.76 -7.08
C LEU A 47 4.90 7.04 -6.49
N PRO A 48 6.13 7.49 -6.79
CA PRO A 48 7.33 6.89 -6.22
C PRO A 48 7.53 7.31 -4.76
N VAL A 49 8.12 6.42 -3.96
CA VAL A 49 8.64 6.78 -2.63
C VAL A 49 9.99 7.48 -2.81
N THR A 50 9.96 8.81 -2.83
CA THR A 50 11.16 9.65 -2.96
C THR A 50 11.85 9.88 -1.62
N THR A 51 13.07 10.44 -1.64
CA THR A 51 13.75 10.88 -0.40
C THR A 51 12.92 11.87 0.41
N GLU A 52 12.12 12.71 -0.24
CA GLU A 52 11.22 13.65 0.45
C GLU A 52 10.11 12.91 1.20
N VAL A 53 9.49 11.92 0.55
CA VAL A 53 8.51 11.03 1.19
C VAL A 53 9.13 10.32 2.39
N VAL A 54 10.35 9.77 2.26
CA VAL A 54 11.04 9.11 3.37
C VAL A 54 11.30 10.06 4.54
N ARG A 55 11.64 11.34 4.29
CA ARG A 55 11.83 12.34 5.36
C ARG A 55 10.52 12.66 6.08
N VAL A 56 9.41 12.78 5.35
CA VAL A 56 8.09 12.99 5.95
C VAL A 56 7.67 11.77 6.75
N TRP A 57 7.85 10.56 6.19
CA TRP A 57 7.61 9.29 6.87
C TRP A 57 8.37 9.20 8.20
N ALA A 58 9.66 9.56 8.21
CA ALA A 58 10.46 9.54 9.43
C ALA A 58 9.94 10.50 10.52
N ARG A 59 9.33 11.63 10.13
CA ARG A 59 8.74 12.60 11.07
C ARG A 59 7.43 12.11 11.67
N ILE A 60 6.58 11.45 10.88
CA ILE A 60 5.29 10.93 11.36
C ILE A 60 5.44 9.59 12.09
N SER A 61 6.50 8.82 11.81
CA SER A 61 6.81 7.53 12.44
C SER A 61 7.41 7.63 13.85
N VAL A 62 7.38 8.80 14.48
CA VAL A 62 7.77 8.97 15.89
C VAL A 62 6.83 8.16 16.80
N ARG A 63 5.58 7.97 16.37
CA ARG A 63 4.64 7.03 16.99
C ARG A 63 4.59 5.72 16.19
N PRO A 64 4.31 4.57 16.83
CA PRO A 64 4.20 3.30 16.14
C PRO A 64 3.14 3.37 15.04
N ILE A 65 3.58 3.24 13.78
CA ILE A 65 2.73 3.13 12.61
C ILE A 65 3.24 1.98 11.75
N ASN A 66 2.33 1.28 11.08
CA ASN A 66 2.73 0.29 10.08
C ASN A 66 3.56 0.98 8.97
N MET A 67 4.62 0.32 8.51
CA MET A 67 5.53 0.90 7.52
C MET A 67 4.80 1.32 6.23
N ALA A 68 3.89 0.50 5.72
CA ALA A 68 3.13 0.79 4.51
C ALA A 68 2.16 1.96 4.71
N ASP A 69 1.39 1.95 5.80
CA ASP A 69 0.47 3.06 6.15
C ASP A 69 1.22 4.38 6.32
N GLY A 70 2.39 4.34 6.94
CA GLY A 70 3.27 5.50 7.05
C GLY A 70 3.73 6.02 5.69
N PHE A 71 4.14 5.15 4.75
CA PHE A 71 4.53 5.60 3.42
C PHE A 71 3.36 6.16 2.61
N ILE A 72 2.18 5.56 2.73
CA ILE A 72 0.95 6.07 2.10
C ILE A 72 0.62 7.47 2.63
N ALA A 73 0.62 7.64 3.97
CA ALA A 73 0.36 8.93 4.60
C ALA A 73 1.41 9.99 4.23
N ALA A 74 2.70 9.63 4.24
CA ALA A 74 3.78 10.53 3.87
C ALA A 74 3.70 10.96 2.40
N THR A 75 3.35 10.04 1.50
CA THR A 75 3.13 10.34 0.07
C THR A 75 1.96 11.31 -0.08
N ALA A 76 0.85 11.07 0.62
CA ALA A 76 -0.30 11.96 0.59
C ALA A 76 0.06 13.39 1.09
N LEU A 77 0.83 13.49 2.17
CA LEU A 77 1.29 14.78 2.71
C LEU A 77 2.22 15.54 1.77
N VAL A 78 3.18 14.86 1.12
CA VAL A 78 4.11 15.50 0.17
C VAL A 78 3.37 16.02 -1.06
N HIS A 79 2.37 15.29 -1.54
CA HIS A 79 1.65 15.62 -2.77
C HIS A 79 0.35 16.41 -2.53
N GLY A 80 -0.01 16.73 -1.29
CA GLY A 80 -1.26 17.44 -0.96
C GLY A 80 -2.52 16.64 -1.29
N LEU A 81 -2.45 15.30 -1.18
CA LEU A 81 -3.55 14.38 -1.48
C LEU A 81 -4.26 13.91 -0.21
N ALA A 82 -5.42 13.29 -0.38
CA ALA A 82 -6.13 12.59 0.69
C ALA A 82 -5.96 11.08 0.54
N VAL A 83 -5.82 10.38 1.68
CA VAL A 83 -5.82 8.91 1.75
C VAL A 83 -7.27 8.43 1.70
N VAL A 84 -7.64 7.73 0.64
CA VAL A 84 -8.95 7.09 0.52
C VAL A 84 -8.85 5.68 1.08
N THR A 85 -9.49 5.42 2.21
CA THR A 85 -9.40 4.11 2.89
C THR A 85 -10.62 3.82 3.76
N ARG A 86 -10.91 2.53 3.92
CA ARG A 86 -11.85 2.04 4.93
C ARG A 86 -11.26 2.04 6.35
N ASN A 87 -9.93 1.92 6.47
CA ASN A 87 -9.23 1.77 7.75
C ASN A 87 -8.77 3.14 8.28
N VAL A 88 -9.73 4.05 8.51
CA VAL A 88 -9.44 5.45 8.87
C VAL A 88 -8.56 5.57 10.12
N GLN A 89 -8.74 4.66 11.10
CA GLN A 89 -8.03 4.68 12.38
C GLN A 89 -6.50 4.68 12.24
N HIS A 90 -5.96 3.99 11.22
CA HIS A 90 -4.51 3.90 11.03
C HIS A 90 -3.87 5.23 10.61
N PHE A 91 -4.68 6.16 10.08
CA PHE A 91 -4.21 7.42 9.51
C PHE A 91 -4.51 8.63 10.39
N GLN A 92 -5.31 8.49 11.45
CA GLN A 92 -5.78 9.61 12.29
C GLN A 92 -4.63 10.43 12.91
N GLU A 93 -3.55 9.76 13.30
CA GLU A 93 -2.42 10.41 13.96
C GLU A 93 -1.33 10.89 12.98
N THR A 94 -1.48 10.62 11.68
CA THR A 94 -0.47 10.94 10.66
C THR A 94 -0.53 12.39 10.17
N GLY A 95 -1.67 13.06 10.36
CA GLY A 95 -1.93 14.40 9.83
C GLY A 95 -2.34 14.44 8.35
N ALA A 96 -2.37 13.29 7.65
CA ALA A 96 -2.90 13.22 6.29
C ALA A 96 -4.43 13.42 6.30
N ALA A 97 -4.97 14.03 5.25
CA ALA A 97 -6.42 14.05 5.04
C ALA A 97 -6.90 12.62 4.73
N VAL A 98 -8.00 12.18 5.33
CA VAL A 98 -8.52 10.81 5.16
C VAL A 98 -9.99 10.86 4.73
N LEU A 99 -10.33 10.08 3.72
CA LEU A 99 -11.69 9.94 3.20
C LEU A 99 -12.10 8.46 3.21
N ASN A 100 -13.20 8.14 3.89
CA ASN A 100 -13.83 6.82 3.81
C ASN A 100 -14.92 6.83 2.74
N PRO A 101 -14.75 6.13 1.60
CA PRO A 101 -15.76 6.14 0.54
C PRO A 101 -17.00 5.29 0.88
N PHE A 102 -16.99 4.54 1.98
CA PHE A 102 -18.07 3.64 2.37
C PHE A 102 -19.01 4.19 3.45
N GLY A 103 -18.72 5.37 4.01
CA GLY A 103 -19.41 5.90 5.20
C GLY A 103 -18.82 5.33 6.48
#